data_AF-A0A9N9P2J2-F1
#
_entry.id   AF-A0A9N9P2J2-F1
#
_cell.length_a   1.000
_cell.length_b   1.000
_cell.length_c   1.000
_cell.angle_alpha   90.00
_cell.angle_beta   90.00
_cell.angle_gamma   90.00
#
_symmetry.space_group_name_H-M   'P 1'
#
loop_
_entity.id
_entity.type
_entity.pdbx_description
1 polymer ?
#
loop_
_entity_poly.entity_id
_entity_poly.type
_entity_poly.pdbx_seq_one_letter_code
_entity_poly.pdbx_strand_id
1 'polypeptide(L)'
;MNKELLNDESFDTIYHEYKRAKKNYQQSNLTKERFKTIRMKLFNATSASSNHDVAFNTYKEIEDDDNDALNYRIKYKIGLHYLSGVGCEQDIDNGYRKIVEAENFHLPDAKSWINKYGGKKDHGAE
;
A
#
# COMPACT_ATOMS: atom_id res chain seq x y z
N MET A 1 -8.34 32.35 -18.11
CA MET A 1 -8.54 30.90 -18.19
C MET A 1 -7.89 30.31 -16.94
N ASN A 2 -8.70 30.00 -15.92
CA ASN A 2 -8.25 29.45 -14.65
C ASN A 2 -7.65 28.07 -14.89
N LYS A 3 -6.35 27.91 -14.69
CA LYS A 3 -5.76 26.59 -14.42
C LYS A 3 -5.83 26.41 -12.91
N GLU A 4 -6.58 25.39 -12.52
CA GLU A 4 -6.82 24.98 -11.14
C GLU A 4 -5.49 24.89 -10.37
N LEU A 5 -5.42 25.61 -9.25
CA LEU A 5 -4.49 25.34 -8.15
C LEU A 5 -4.95 24.01 -7.52
N LEU A 6 -4.51 22.90 -8.10
CA LEU A 6 -4.52 21.63 -7.38
C LEU A 6 -3.45 21.73 -6.30
N ASN A 7 -3.90 21.89 -5.05
CA ASN A 7 -3.04 21.77 -3.88
C ASN A 7 -2.43 20.36 -3.89
N ASP A 8 -1.17 20.23 -4.33
CA ASP A 8 -0.36 19.05 -4.02
C ASP A 8 -0.09 19.08 -2.51
N GLU A 9 -1.01 18.50 -1.73
CA GLU A 9 -0.82 18.27 -0.30
C GLU A 9 0.44 17.42 -0.12
N SER A 10 1.39 17.90 0.69
CA SER A 10 2.62 17.16 0.96
C SER A 10 2.33 15.83 1.66
N PHE A 11 3.22 14.85 1.47
CA PHE A 11 3.16 13.56 2.17
C PHE A 11 2.98 13.72 3.68
N ASP A 12 3.74 14.64 4.31
CA ASP A 12 3.67 14.90 5.76
C ASP A 12 2.27 15.37 6.19
N THR A 13 1.63 16.22 5.39
CA THR A 13 0.27 16.72 5.65
C THR A 13 -0.72 15.56 5.62
N ILE A 14 -0.65 14.73 4.59
CA ILE A 14 -1.52 13.56 4.41
C ILE A 14 -1.28 12.53 5.52
N TYR A 15 -0.02 12.31 5.91
CA TYR A 15 0.34 11.41 7.00
C TYR A 15 -0.23 11.89 8.34
N HIS A 16 -0.08 13.18 8.68
CA HIS A 16 -0.70 13.75 9.88
C HIS A 16 -2.23 13.66 9.86
N GLU A 17 -2.88 13.89 8.70
CA GLU A 17 -4.32 13.68 8.52
C GLU A 17 -4.69 12.23 8.84
N TYR A 18 -3.97 11.26 8.28
CA TYR A 18 -4.18 9.83 8.54
C TYR A 18 -4.05 9.50 10.03
N LYS A 19 -3.01 9.97 10.73
CA LYS A 19 -2.84 9.68 12.17
C LYS A 19 -4.01 10.17 13.00
N ARG A 20 -4.51 11.38 12.70
CA ARG A 20 -5.72 11.93 13.34
C ARG A 20 -6.96 11.11 13.01
N ALA A 21 -7.12 10.74 11.74
CA ALA A 21 -8.24 9.93 11.26
C ALA A 21 -8.27 8.55 11.91
N LYS A 22 -7.12 7.88 12.06
CA LYS A 22 -6.98 6.58 12.74
C LYS A 22 -7.46 6.66 14.18
N LYS A 23 -7.01 7.67 14.93
CA LYS A 23 -7.47 7.91 16.31
C LYS A 23 -8.98 8.13 16.36
N ASN A 24 -9.53 8.97 15.48
CA ASN A 24 -10.96 9.25 15.45
C ASN A 24 -11.78 8.01 15.05
N TYR A 25 -11.29 7.19 14.12
CA TYR A 25 -11.93 5.94 13.71
C TYR A 25 -11.99 4.94 14.88
N GLN A 26 -10.88 4.76 15.61
CA GLN A 26 -10.82 3.91 16.81
C GLN A 26 -11.77 4.40 17.92
N GLN A 27 -12.01 5.71 18.00
CA GLN A 27 -12.95 6.33 18.94
C GLN A 27 -14.39 6.38 18.42
N SER A 28 -14.69 5.76 17.26
CA SER A 28 -16.01 5.81 16.59
C SER A 28 -16.50 7.22 16.22
N ASN A 29 -15.58 8.19 16.15
CA ASN A 29 -15.83 9.57 15.74
C ASN A 29 -15.70 9.78 14.22
N LEU A 30 -15.33 8.74 13.47
CA LEU A 30 -15.16 8.76 12.02
C LEU A 30 -15.77 7.49 11.43
N THR A 31 -16.46 7.61 10.29
CA THR A 31 -17.01 6.43 9.60
C THR A 31 -15.92 5.64 8.89
N LYS A 32 -16.16 4.34 8.68
CA LYS A 32 -15.25 3.46 7.92
C LYS A 32 -14.97 4.01 6.52
N GLU A 33 -16.01 4.48 5.81
CA GLU A 33 -15.86 5.05 4.47
C GLU A 33 -14.97 6.29 4.45
N ARG A 34 -15.14 7.21 5.41
CA ARG A 34 -14.27 8.39 5.50
C ARG A 34 -12.84 8.00 5.84
N PHE A 35 -12.66 7.06 6.76
CA PHE A 35 -11.33 6.56 7.11
C PHE A 35 -10.64 5.91 5.89
N LYS A 36 -11.38 5.10 5.12
CA LYS A 36 -10.89 4.47 3.89
C LYS A 36 -10.45 5.48 2.83
N THR A 37 -11.18 6.60 2.67
CA THR A 37 -10.77 7.68 1.76
C THR A 37 -9.43 8.28 2.16
N ILE A 38 -9.21 8.55 3.45
CA ILE A 38 -7.94 9.09 3.96
C ILE A 38 -6.81 8.06 3.81
N ARG A 39 -7.12 6.78 4.08
CA ARG A 39 -6.19 5.66 3.85
C ARG A 39 -5.77 5.56 2.38
N MET A 40 -6.71 5.73 1.44
CA MET A 40 -6.45 5.75 0.00
C MET A 40 -5.57 6.95 -0.41
N LYS A 41 -5.81 8.14 0.13
CA LYS A 41 -4.95 9.31 -0.11
C LYS A 41 -3.50 9.02 0.28
N LEU A 42 -3.30 8.50 1.50
CA LEU A 42 -1.96 8.17 1.99
C LEU A 42 -1.31 7.06 1.15
N PHE A 43 -2.06 6.03 0.75
CA PHE A 43 -1.56 4.99 -0.17
C PHE A 43 -1.04 5.59 -1.49
N ASN A 44 -1.78 6.52 -2.09
CA ASN A 44 -1.39 7.16 -3.35
C ASN A 44 -0.14 8.02 -3.18
N ALA A 45 -0.09 8.86 -2.14
CA ALA A 45 1.08 9.68 -1.83
C ALA A 45 2.33 8.82 -1.55
N THR A 46 2.15 7.72 -0.82
CA THR A 46 3.22 6.74 -0.55
C THR A 46 3.73 6.11 -1.84
N SER A 47 2.83 5.73 -2.74
CA SER A 47 3.17 5.08 -4.02
C SER A 47 3.89 6.00 -5.01
N ALA A 48 3.77 7.31 -4.85
CA ALA A 48 4.51 8.31 -5.62
C ALA A 48 5.87 8.68 -5.00
N SER A 49 6.15 8.23 -3.77
CA SER A 49 7.40 8.53 -3.07
C SER A 49 8.56 7.69 -3.60
N SER A 50 9.72 8.32 -3.75
CA SER A 50 11.00 7.62 -4.02
C SER A 50 11.70 7.14 -2.74
N ASN A 51 11.22 7.52 -1.56
CA ASN A 51 11.78 7.05 -0.29
C ASN A 51 11.17 5.69 0.08
N HIS A 52 11.91 4.63 -0.23
CA HIS A 52 11.42 3.26 -0.08
C HIS A 52 11.28 2.79 1.38
N ASP A 53 12.15 3.26 2.29
CA ASP A 53 12.04 2.94 3.72
C ASP A 53 10.75 3.52 4.31
N VAL A 54 10.46 4.79 3.99
CA VAL A 54 9.21 5.44 4.38
C VAL A 54 8.02 4.77 3.71
N ALA A 55 8.15 4.38 2.44
CA ALA A 55 7.07 3.72 1.71
C ALA A 55 6.67 2.39 2.35
N PHE A 56 7.63 1.51 2.60
CA PHE A 56 7.38 0.21 3.23
C PHE A 56 6.72 0.35 4.60
N ASN A 57 7.30 1.19 5.48
CA ASN A 57 6.76 1.42 6.81
C ASN A 57 5.34 2.01 6.76
N THR A 58 5.08 2.91 5.82
CA THR A 58 3.75 3.49 5.65
C THR A 58 2.75 2.46 5.17
N TYR A 59 3.09 1.63 4.19
CA TYR A 59 2.23 0.53 3.76
C TYR A 59 1.90 -0.43 4.90
N LYS A 60 2.91 -0.80 5.71
CA LYS A 60 2.71 -1.62 6.91
C LYS A 60 1.78 -0.97 7.92
N GLU A 61 1.85 0.35 8.09
CA GLU A 61 0.99 1.08 9.03
C GLU A 61 -0.47 1.18 8.57
N ILE A 62 -0.70 1.28 7.25
CA ILE A 62 -2.03 1.41 6.66
C ILE A 62 -2.64 0.08 6.20
N GLU A 63 -1.88 -1.02 6.27
CA GLU A 63 -2.41 -2.38 6.12
C GLU A 63 -3.47 -2.63 7.22
N ASP A 64 -4.55 -3.31 6.85
CA ASP A 64 -5.66 -3.65 7.75
C ASP A 64 -6.17 -5.05 7.41
N ASP A 65 -7.17 -5.54 8.12
CA ASP A 65 -7.77 -6.86 7.87
C ASP A 65 -9.03 -6.79 6.97
N ASP A 66 -9.31 -5.62 6.41
CA ASP A 66 -10.42 -5.41 5.49
C ASP A 66 -10.28 -6.26 4.21
N ASN A 67 -11.35 -6.99 3.87
CA ASN A 67 -11.45 -7.72 2.60
C ASN A 67 -11.88 -6.77 1.47
N ASP A 68 -11.02 -5.79 1.14
CA ASP A 68 -11.29 -4.81 0.08
C ASP A 68 -10.10 -4.53 -0.84
N ALA A 69 -10.40 -3.96 -2.01
CA ALA A 69 -9.41 -3.70 -3.05
C ALA A 69 -8.23 -2.81 -2.60
N LEU A 70 -8.45 -1.87 -1.67
CA LEU A 70 -7.36 -1.04 -1.16
C LEU A 70 -6.40 -1.89 -0.33
N ASN A 71 -6.93 -2.74 0.55
CA ASN A 71 -6.09 -3.60 1.37
C ASN A 71 -5.25 -4.58 0.53
N TYR A 72 -5.83 -5.19 -0.50
CA TYR A 72 -5.05 -6.08 -1.37
C TYR A 72 -4.04 -5.34 -2.26
N ARG A 73 -4.29 -4.08 -2.63
CA ARG A 73 -3.26 -3.23 -3.26
C ARG A 73 -2.11 -2.92 -2.30
N ILE A 74 -2.41 -2.65 -1.03
CA ILE A 74 -1.39 -2.44 0.02
C ILE A 74 -0.58 -3.72 0.21
N LYS A 75 -1.23 -4.88 0.36
CA LYS A 75 -0.56 -6.19 0.45
C LYS A 75 0.34 -6.47 -0.75
N TYR A 76 -0.14 -6.21 -1.97
CA TYR A 76 0.68 -6.35 -3.17
C TYR A 76 1.95 -5.49 -3.11
N LYS A 77 1.83 -4.20 -2.71
CA LYS A 77 3.00 -3.31 -2.55
C LYS A 77 3.96 -3.82 -1.48
N ILE A 78 3.47 -4.21 -0.31
CA ILE A 78 4.29 -4.83 0.75
C ILE A 78 5.01 -6.08 0.22
N GLY A 79 4.29 -6.91 -0.55
CA GLY A 79 4.84 -8.10 -1.18
C GLY A 79 6.04 -7.79 -2.08
N LEU A 80 5.91 -6.80 -2.94
CA LEU A 80 7.01 -6.35 -3.81
C LEU A 80 8.23 -5.85 -3.03
N HIS A 81 8.02 -5.11 -1.93
CA HIS A 81 9.11 -4.64 -1.06
C HIS A 81 9.85 -5.81 -0.41
N TYR A 82 9.11 -6.78 0.14
CA TYR A 82 9.72 -7.97 0.74
C TYR A 82 10.49 -8.81 -0.28
N LEU A 83 9.99 -8.95 -1.51
CA LEU A 83 10.67 -9.71 -2.55
C LEU A 83 11.96 -9.04 -3.01
N SER A 84 12.00 -7.71 -3.07
CA SER A 84 13.19 -6.97 -3.51
C SER A 84 14.17 -6.67 -2.38
N GLY A 85 13.73 -6.64 -1.13
CA GLY A 85 14.53 -6.12 0.00
C GLY A 85 14.74 -4.60 -0.06
N VAL A 86 13.98 -3.89 -0.91
CA VAL A 86 14.08 -2.42 -1.00
C VAL A 86 13.19 -1.82 0.09
N GLY A 87 13.77 -1.02 0.99
CA GLY A 87 13.03 -0.41 2.10
C GLY A 87 12.81 -1.31 3.32
N CYS A 88 13.24 -2.58 3.25
CA CYS A 88 13.07 -3.58 4.32
C CYS A 88 14.05 -4.75 4.13
N GLU A 89 14.18 -5.63 5.12
CA GLU A 89 14.88 -6.90 4.94
C GLU A 89 14.13 -7.78 3.92
N GLN A 90 14.87 -8.43 3.02
CA GLN A 90 14.27 -9.33 2.03
C GLN A 90 13.62 -10.52 2.73
N ASP A 91 12.36 -10.77 2.41
CA ASP A 91 11.59 -11.89 2.95
C ASP A 91 10.75 -12.51 1.83
N ILE A 92 11.32 -13.49 1.18
CA ILE A 92 10.72 -14.10 -0.02
C ILE A 92 9.38 -14.75 0.29
N ASP A 93 9.28 -15.46 1.41
CA ASP A 93 8.08 -16.22 1.77
C ASP A 93 6.91 -15.28 2.09
N ASN A 94 7.15 -14.24 2.91
CA ASN A 94 6.11 -13.25 3.17
C ASN A 94 5.78 -12.43 1.92
N GLY A 95 6.79 -12.09 1.11
CA GLY A 95 6.60 -11.40 -0.16
C GLY A 95 5.65 -12.15 -1.09
N TYR A 96 5.96 -13.42 -1.34
CA TYR A 96 5.15 -14.28 -2.22
C TYR A 96 3.73 -14.48 -1.67
N ARG A 97 3.60 -14.79 -0.36
CA ARG A 97 2.29 -14.96 0.28
C ARG A 97 1.39 -13.74 0.10
N LYS A 98 1.93 -12.53 0.26
CA LYS A 98 1.16 -11.29 0.09
C LYS A 98 0.67 -11.08 -1.35
N ILE A 99 1.47 -11.46 -2.34
CA ILE A 99 1.05 -11.38 -3.75
C ILE A 99 -0.04 -12.40 -4.05
N VAL A 100 0.09 -13.64 -3.54
CA VAL A 100 -0.95 -14.68 -3.68
C VAL A 100 -2.27 -14.25 -3.03
N GLU A 101 -2.23 -13.66 -1.83
CA GLU A 101 -3.43 -13.09 -1.20
C GLU A 101 -4.10 -12.05 -2.10
N ALA A 102 -3.34 -11.17 -2.74
CA ALA A 102 -3.87 -10.16 -3.66
C ALA A 102 -4.41 -10.75 -4.98
N GLU A 103 -3.78 -11.80 -5.50
CA GLU A 103 -4.24 -12.50 -6.70
C GLU A 103 -5.52 -13.32 -6.44
N ASN A 104 -5.66 -13.93 -5.27
CA ASN A 104 -6.89 -14.58 -4.82
C ASN A 104 -8.07 -13.60 -4.71
N PHE A 105 -7.79 -12.31 -4.44
CA PHE A 105 -8.78 -11.23 -4.53
C PHE A 105 -9.01 -10.73 -5.97
N HIS A 106 -8.39 -11.38 -6.96
CA HIS A 106 -8.44 -11.03 -8.38
C HIS A 106 -7.83 -9.66 -8.72
N LEU A 107 -6.81 -9.22 -7.98
CA LEU A 107 -6.07 -8.01 -8.33
C LEU A 107 -5.27 -8.25 -9.64
N PRO A 108 -5.52 -7.48 -10.72
CA PRO A 108 -4.87 -7.73 -12.02
C PRO A 108 -3.34 -7.67 -11.98
N ASP A 109 -2.78 -6.73 -11.21
CA ASP A 109 -1.34 -6.55 -11.07
C ASP A 109 -0.68 -7.78 -10.42
N ALA A 110 -1.31 -8.32 -9.37
CA ALA A 110 -0.83 -9.52 -8.68
C ALA A 110 -0.90 -10.75 -9.60
N LYS A 111 -2.00 -10.90 -10.36
CA LYS A 111 -2.13 -11.95 -11.38
C LYS A 111 -1.06 -11.86 -12.46
N SER A 112 -0.83 -10.66 -12.97
CA SER A 112 0.23 -10.39 -13.96
C SER A 112 1.61 -10.78 -13.39
N TRP A 113 1.88 -10.40 -12.15
CA TRP A 113 3.12 -10.75 -11.46
C TRP A 113 3.29 -12.26 -11.32
N ILE A 114 2.27 -12.99 -10.82
CA ILE A 114 2.33 -14.45 -10.64
C ILE A 114 2.55 -15.16 -11.97
N ASN A 115 1.85 -14.76 -13.04
CA ASN A 115 2.05 -15.35 -14.36
C ASN A 115 3.48 -15.19 -14.88
N LYS A 116 4.14 -14.08 -14.52
CA LYS A 116 5.50 -13.76 -14.99
C LYS A 116 6.61 -14.37 -14.12
N TYR A 117 6.38 -14.46 -12.80
CA TYR A 117 7.43 -14.76 -11.82
C TYR A 117 7.09 -15.92 -10.86
N GLY A 118 5.83 -16.33 -10.74
CA GLY A 118 5.37 -17.30 -9.72
C GLY A 118 5.94 -18.73 -9.86
N GLY A 119 6.46 -19.09 -11.04
CA GLY A 119 7.16 -20.37 -11.26
C GLY A 119 8.68 -20.31 -11.07
N LYS A 120 9.26 -19.15 -10.77
CA LYS A 120 10.72 -18.96 -10.68
C LYS A 120 11.16 -18.92 -9.21
N LYS A 121 12.31 -19.55 -8.92
CA LYS A 121 13.02 -19.43 -7.62
C LYS A 121 13.67 -18.06 -7.42
N ASP A 122 13.69 -17.26 -8.49
CA ASP A 122 14.07 -15.87 -8.53
C ASP A 122 12.77 -15.08 -8.80
N HIS A 123 12.36 -14.30 -7.79
CA HIS A 123 11.11 -13.56 -7.81
C HIS A 123 11.23 -12.19 -8.52
N GLY A 124 12.18 -12.05 -9.44
CA GLY A 124 12.33 -10.86 -10.28
C GLY A 124 12.78 -9.63 -9.50
N ALA A 125 13.63 -9.83 -8.47
CA ALA A 125 14.34 -8.76 -7.80
C ALA A 125 15.56 -8.37 -8.64
N GLU A 126 15.33 -7.57 -9.68
CA GLU A 126 16.36 -6.76 -10.32
C GLU A 126 16.14 -5.28 -9.99
#